data_AF-A0A269TK36-F1
#
_entry.id   AF-A0A269TK36-F1
#
_cell.length_a   1.000
_cell.length_b   1.000
_cell.length_c   1.000
_cell.angle_alpha   90.00
_cell.angle_beta   90.00
_cell.angle_gamma   90.00
#
_symmetry.space_group_name_H-M   'P 1'
#
loop_
_entity.id
_entity.type
_entity.pdbx_description
1 polymer ?
#
loop_
_entity_poly.entity_id
_entity_poly.type
_entity_poly.pdbx_seq_one_letter_code
_entity_poly.pdbx_strand_id
1 'polypeptide(L)'
;MKAHLRASKKYWSIRKITFVAILISISVTAAIIGVTIIPIASIPSYKLSFTGLPIKISGFIFGPIIGFFIGIIADILSILFIPSYIHWGYILVSGINGLVPGLVSVILFKFLTNWIDKRSRLKSIKEELKELQFNKTIEIDLNRITKLDRNIKWRKAQIEKLDKQVAHSKINSEKMLGWIYLFTTWFFIGLAATINITVILEVIDPSTFEKSLLKSQINVIILTSVGFVSIFIFILFARFKMKFEKFSIIGAIISFSVILESVQVYLLAYTDSNVLRLEFVPALIQHIFTAPIKVWFNMVVIYFSWKVINYLLNRNKSINL
;
A
#
# COMPACT_ATOMS: atom_id res chain seq x y z
N MET A 1 -21.69 -1.59 -42.14
CA MET A 1 -22.08 -0.49 -41.22
C MET A 1 -22.59 -1.06 -39.90
N LYS A 2 -21.69 -1.32 -38.94
CA LYS A 2 -21.88 -1.18 -37.47
C LYS A 2 -20.74 -1.87 -36.74
N ALA A 3 -20.06 -1.07 -35.92
CA ALA A 3 -19.26 -1.45 -34.76
C ALA A 3 -18.06 -2.38 -34.99
N HIS A 4 -16.99 -1.84 -35.61
CA HIS A 4 -15.65 -2.16 -35.10
C HIS A 4 -15.62 -1.71 -33.64
N LEU A 5 -15.58 -2.71 -32.75
CA LEU A 5 -15.40 -2.55 -31.31
C LEU A 5 -14.20 -1.63 -31.06
N ARG A 6 -14.51 -0.37 -30.74
CA ARG A 6 -13.57 0.60 -30.18
C ARG A 6 -13.05 0.00 -28.88
N ALA A 7 -11.85 -0.57 -28.93
CA ALA A 7 -11.05 -0.79 -27.73
C ALA A 7 -10.68 0.60 -27.18
N SER A 8 -11.59 1.17 -26.40
CA SER A 8 -11.36 2.40 -25.68
C SER A 8 -10.15 2.21 -24.79
N LYS A 9 -9.30 3.23 -24.73
CA LYS A 9 -8.35 3.54 -23.65
C LYS A 9 -8.90 3.11 -22.28
N LYS A 10 -8.66 1.88 -21.83
CA LYS A 10 -9.26 1.38 -20.58
C LYS A 10 -8.17 0.93 -19.63
N TYR A 11 -8.00 1.71 -18.57
CA TYR A 11 -7.34 1.34 -17.31
C TYR A 11 -7.84 -0.02 -16.76
N TRP A 12 -8.99 -0.50 -17.24
CA TRP A 12 -9.69 -1.73 -16.88
C TRP A 12 -9.78 -2.72 -18.06
N SER A 13 -8.92 -3.75 -18.06
CA SER A 13 -9.11 -4.93 -18.92
C SER A 13 -10.05 -5.93 -18.25
N ILE A 14 -10.69 -6.82 -19.01
CA ILE A 14 -11.56 -7.88 -18.48
C ILE A 14 -10.82 -8.67 -17.39
N ARG A 15 -9.56 -9.08 -17.68
CA ARG A 15 -8.68 -9.74 -16.73
C ARG A 15 -8.51 -8.94 -15.43
N LYS A 16 -8.26 -7.63 -15.51
CA LYS A 16 -8.13 -6.76 -14.33
C LYS A 16 -9.43 -6.69 -13.54
N ILE A 17 -10.58 -6.54 -14.21
CA ILE A 17 -11.90 -6.50 -13.55
C ILE A 17 -12.15 -7.81 -12.80
N THR A 18 -11.86 -8.96 -13.42
CA THR A 18 -11.99 -10.28 -12.77
C THR A 18 -11.11 -10.38 -11.53
N PHE A 19 -9.83 -9.98 -11.60
CA PHE A 19 -8.95 -10.00 -10.42
C PHE A 19 -9.45 -9.07 -9.30
N VAL A 20 -9.96 -7.89 -9.66
CA VAL A 20 -10.52 -6.94 -8.69
C VAL A 20 -11.76 -7.54 -8.00
N ALA A 21 -12.66 -8.19 -8.74
CA ALA A 21 -13.83 -8.87 -8.17
C ALA A 21 -13.42 -10.02 -7.23
N ILE A 22 -12.43 -10.82 -7.61
CA ILE A 22 -11.89 -11.89 -6.77
C ILE A 22 -11.32 -11.32 -5.47
N LEU A 23 -10.58 -10.21 -5.53
CA LEU A 23 -9.98 -9.59 -4.34
C LEU A 23 -11.01 -8.96 -3.40
N ILE A 24 -12.07 -8.36 -3.95
CA ILE A 24 -13.21 -7.89 -3.15
C ILE A 24 -13.85 -9.09 -2.44
N SER A 25 -14.12 -10.18 -3.15
CA SER A 25 -14.68 -11.40 -2.56
C SER A 25 -13.79 -11.98 -1.46
N ILE A 26 -12.48 -12.08 -1.68
CA ILE A 26 -11.52 -12.56 -0.67
C ILE A 26 -11.51 -11.64 0.56
N SER A 27 -11.54 -10.32 0.38
CA SER A 27 -11.59 -9.36 1.49
C SER A 27 -12.86 -9.52 2.34
N VAL A 28 -14.02 -9.64 1.69
CA VAL A 28 -15.31 -9.84 2.37
C VAL A 28 -15.35 -11.19 3.09
N THR A 29 -14.88 -12.27 2.46
CA THR A 29 -14.82 -13.59 3.09
C THR A 29 -13.86 -13.60 4.28
N ALA A 30 -12.70 -12.96 4.17
CA ALA A 30 -11.77 -12.82 5.28
C ALA A 30 -12.38 -12.06 6.46
N ALA A 31 -13.22 -11.05 6.19
CA ALA A 31 -14.00 -10.35 7.20
C ALA A 31 -14.93 -11.30 7.96
N ILE A 32 -15.72 -12.08 7.22
CA ILE A 32 -16.73 -12.99 7.79
C ILE A 32 -16.05 -14.04 8.66
N ILE A 33 -14.99 -14.67 8.15
CA ILE A 33 -14.23 -15.68 8.88
C ILE A 33 -13.58 -15.07 10.12
N GLY A 34 -12.99 -13.88 9.98
CA GLY A 34 -12.33 -13.17 11.10
C GLY A 34 -13.29 -12.88 12.25
N VAL A 35 -14.47 -12.34 11.95
CA VAL A 35 -15.50 -12.04 12.96
C VAL A 35 -16.08 -13.32 13.58
N THR A 36 -16.20 -14.39 12.80
CA THR A 36 -16.73 -15.68 13.29
C THR A 36 -15.76 -16.37 14.25
N ILE A 37 -14.45 -16.33 13.97
CA ILE A 37 -13.44 -17.01 14.79
C ILE A 37 -13.04 -16.18 16.01
N ILE A 38 -12.94 -14.86 15.86
CA ILE A 38 -12.42 -13.96 16.88
C ILE A 38 -13.55 -13.00 17.30
N PRO A 39 -14.21 -13.22 18.45
CA PRO A 39 -15.34 -12.40 18.89
C PRO A 39 -14.99 -10.90 18.99
N ILE A 40 -13.75 -10.56 19.38
CA ILE A 40 -13.24 -9.17 19.43
C ILE A 40 -13.20 -8.51 18.05
N ALA A 41 -13.07 -9.28 16.97
CA ALA A 41 -13.09 -8.75 15.61
C ALA A 41 -14.47 -8.22 15.19
N SER A 42 -15.53 -8.44 15.97
CA SER A 42 -16.84 -7.80 15.78
C SER A 42 -16.81 -6.28 16.01
N ILE A 43 -15.82 -5.76 16.75
CA ILE A 43 -15.60 -4.33 16.90
C ILE A 43 -15.11 -3.75 15.55
N PRO A 44 -15.72 -2.68 15.02
CA PRO A 44 -15.43 -2.18 13.67
C PRO A 44 -13.94 -1.92 13.38
N SER A 45 -13.20 -1.32 14.32
CA SER A 45 -11.77 -1.05 14.17
C SER A 45 -10.91 -2.32 14.02
N TYR A 46 -11.30 -3.39 14.73
CA TYR A 46 -10.61 -4.68 14.62
C TYR A 46 -11.04 -5.45 13.37
N LYS A 47 -12.32 -5.41 13.00
CA LYS A 47 -12.82 -5.90 11.70
C LYS A 47 -12.00 -5.34 10.54
N LEU A 48 -11.81 -4.01 10.52
CA LEU A 48 -11.05 -3.32 9.48
C LEU A 48 -9.59 -3.77 9.38
N SER A 49 -9.01 -4.25 10.47
CA SER A 49 -7.64 -4.78 10.47
C SER A 49 -7.57 -6.12 9.70
N PHE A 50 -8.61 -6.95 9.76
CA PHE A 50 -8.70 -8.21 9.00
C PHE A 50 -9.14 -8.00 7.55
N THR A 51 -10.19 -7.19 7.30
CA THR A 51 -10.64 -6.89 5.94
C THR A 51 -9.57 -6.14 5.14
N GLY A 52 -8.81 -5.31 5.83
CA GLY A 52 -7.76 -4.47 5.28
C GLY A 52 -6.61 -5.24 4.64
N LEU A 53 -6.35 -6.49 5.02
CA LEU A 53 -5.19 -7.24 4.53
C LEU A 53 -5.25 -7.51 3.00
N PRO A 54 -6.29 -8.16 2.46
CA PRO A 54 -6.45 -8.28 1.01
C PRO A 54 -6.54 -6.93 0.28
N ILE A 55 -7.14 -5.93 0.91
CA ILE A 55 -7.25 -4.57 0.35
C ILE A 55 -5.85 -3.95 0.21
N LYS A 56 -4.98 -4.06 1.22
CA LYS A 56 -3.59 -3.57 1.19
C LYS A 56 -2.79 -4.21 0.06
N ILE A 57 -2.92 -5.53 -0.10
CA ILE A 57 -2.29 -6.28 -1.21
C ILE A 57 -2.82 -5.78 -2.56
N SER A 58 -4.13 -5.60 -2.68
CA SER A 58 -4.76 -5.14 -3.92
C SER A 58 -4.29 -3.74 -4.32
N GLY A 59 -4.20 -2.81 -3.37
CA GLY A 59 -3.69 -1.46 -3.60
C GLY A 59 -2.24 -1.47 -4.01
N PHE A 60 -1.41 -2.27 -3.32
CA PHE A 60 0.00 -2.42 -3.66
C PHE A 60 0.22 -2.92 -5.09
N ILE A 61 -0.58 -3.91 -5.54
CA ILE A 61 -0.46 -4.53 -6.88
C ILE A 61 -1.09 -3.68 -7.99
N PHE A 62 -2.32 -3.21 -7.79
CA PHE A 62 -3.12 -2.56 -8.84
C PHE A 62 -3.02 -1.03 -8.82
N GLY A 63 -2.39 -0.47 -7.80
CA GLY A 63 -2.20 0.97 -7.64
C GLY A 63 -3.27 1.63 -6.77
N PRO A 64 -3.08 2.94 -6.46
CA PRO A 64 -3.80 3.61 -5.38
C PRO A 64 -5.30 3.77 -5.66
N ILE A 65 -5.69 4.13 -6.89
CA ILE A 65 -7.09 4.38 -7.25
C ILE A 65 -7.91 3.09 -7.19
N ILE A 66 -7.35 1.99 -7.73
CA ILE A 66 -8.03 0.69 -7.72
C ILE A 66 -8.09 0.14 -6.29
N GLY A 67 -7.02 0.26 -5.52
CA GLY A 67 -7.01 -0.14 -4.11
C GLY A 67 -8.05 0.61 -3.27
N PHE A 68 -8.15 1.93 -3.43
CA PHE A 68 -9.15 2.75 -2.75
C PHE A 68 -10.58 2.28 -3.05
N PHE A 69 -10.86 2.05 -4.33
CA PHE A 69 -12.16 1.54 -4.78
C PHE A 69 -12.48 0.17 -4.20
N ILE A 70 -11.51 -0.76 -4.22
CA ILE A 70 -11.67 -2.09 -3.61
C ILE A 70 -12.00 -1.98 -2.12
N GLY A 71 -11.31 -1.10 -1.39
CA GLY A 71 -11.53 -0.94 0.03
C GLY A 71 -12.94 -0.45 0.37
N ILE A 72 -13.42 0.56 -0.35
CA ILE A 72 -14.78 1.08 -0.16
C ILE A 72 -15.82 0.00 -0.46
N ILE A 73 -15.72 -0.67 -1.61
CA ILE A 73 -16.72 -1.67 -2.02
C ILE A 73 -16.68 -2.89 -1.11
N ALA A 74 -15.49 -3.36 -0.72
CA ALA A 74 -15.36 -4.49 0.19
C ALA A 74 -15.99 -4.19 1.56
N ASP A 75 -15.81 -2.98 2.09
CA ASP A 75 -16.40 -2.63 3.38
C ASP A 75 -17.92 -2.53 3.31
N ILE A 76 -18.46 -1.86 2.29
CA ILE A 76 -19.91 -1.77 2.03
C ILE A 76 -20.53 -3.17 1.92
N LEU A 77 -19.91 -4.07 1.14
CA LEU A 77 -20.39 -5.44 1.00
C LEU A 77 -20.27 -6.21 2.31
N SER A 78 -19.19 -6.03 3.06
CA SER A 78 -19.01 -6.72 4.35
C SER A 78 -20.07 -6.34 5.38
N ILE A 79 -20.56 -5.11 5.36
CA ILE A 79 -21.64 -4.62 6.24
C ILE A 79 -22.96 -5.34 5.93
N LEU A 80 -23.21 -5.70 4.68
CA LEU A 80 -24.42 -6.44 4.29
C LEU A 80 -24.45 -7.86 4.87
N PHE A 81 -23.28 -8.50 5.02
CA PHE A 81 -23.17 -9.86 5.55
C PHE A 81 -22.94 -9.92 7.06
N ILE A 82 -22.23 -8.93 7.60
CA ILE A 82 -21.90 -8.82 9.02
C ILE A 82 -22.52 -7.53 9.53
N PRO A 83 -23.70 -7.59 10.17
CA PRO A 83 -24.32 -6.41 10.73
C PRO A 83 -23.38 -5.79 11.77
N SER A 84 -22.79 -4.65 11.41
CA SER A 84 -21.88 -3.86 12.24
C SER A 84 -22.30 -2.39 12.18
N TYR A 85 -21.73 -1.56 13.04
CA TYR A 85 -21.98 -0.13 13.00
C TYR A 85 -21.60 0.46 11.64
N ILE A 86 -22.53 1.19 11.03
CA ILE A 86 -22.34 1.84 9.74
C ILE A 86 -21.90 3.28 9.98
N HIS A 87 -20.71 3.62 9.51
CA HIS A 87 -20.22 4.99 9.56
C HIS A 87 -19.28 5.27 8.38
N TRP A 88 -19.42 6.44 7.77
CA TRP A 88 -18.60 6.85 6.64
C TRP A 88 -17.09 6.88 6.95
N GLY A 89 -16.74 7.15 8.21
CA GLY A 89 -15.36 7.09 8.70
C GLY A 89 -14.72 5.71 8.53
N TYR A 90 -15.44 4.62 8.82
CA TYR A 90 -14.92 3.26 8.64
C TYR A 90 -14.76 2.89 7.16
N ILE A 91 -15.72 3.28 6.32
CA ILE A 91 -15.65 3.09 4.86
C ILE A 91 -14.43 3.82 4.28
N LEU A 92 -14.20 5.06 4.73
CA LEU A 92 -13.06 5.87 4.31
C LEU A 92 -11.74 5.26 4.79
N VAL A 93 -11.65 4.79 6.04
CA VAL A 93 -10.48 4.07 6.56
C VAL A 93 -10.20 2.81 5.72
N SER A 94 -11.24 2.07 5.34
CA SER A 94 -11.13 0.92 4.43
C SER A 94 -10.61 1.32 3.04
N GLY A 95 -11.08 2.42 2.47
CA GLY A 95 -10.51 2.98 1.24
C GLY A 95 -9.02 3.31 1.40
N ILE A 96 -8.63 3.95 2.50
CA ILE A 96 -7.24 4.31 2.81
C ILE A 96 -6.35 3.05 2.92
N ASN A 97 -6.87 1.94 3.44
CA ASN A 97 -6.17 0.63 3.45
C ASN A 97 -5.70 0.20 2.05
N GLY A 98 -6.38 0.61 0.97
CA GLY A 98 -5.94 0.33 -0.40
C GLY A 98 -5.17 1.47 -1.05
N LEU A 99 -5.50 2.72 -0.71
CA LEU A 99 -4.87 3.90 -1.29
C LEU A 99 -3.39 4.04 -0.90
N VAL A 100 -3.08 3.96 0.40
CA VAL A 100 -1.71 4.20 0.90
C VAL A 100 -0.73 3.15 0.36
N PRO A 101 -1.01 1.83 0.40
CA PRO A 101 -0.11 0.83 -0.17
C PRO A 101 0.10 1.02 -1.68
N GLY A 102 -0.92 1.48 -2.41
CA GLY A 102 -0.80 1.78 -3.83
C GLY A 102 0.04 3.02 -4.12
N LEU A 103 -0.02 4.06 -3.28
CA LEU A 103 0.87 5.22 -3.41
C LEU A 103 2.32 4.83 -3.16
N VAL A 104 2.57 4.06 -2.10
CA VAL A 104 3.92 3.61 -1.74
C VAL A 104 4.50 2.68 -2.80
N SER A 105 3.70 1.80 -3.40
CA SER A 105 4.19 0.92 -4.48
C SER A 105 4.63 1.73 -5.70
N VAL A 106 3.89 2.78 -6.05
CA VAL A 106 4.27 3.71 -7.14
C VAL A 106 5.55 4.46 -6.78
N ILE A 107 5.68 4.98 -5.56
CA ILE A 107 6.86 5.72 -5.13
C ILE A 107 8.10 4.82 -5.13
N LEU A 108 8.04 3.64 -4.50
CA LEU A 108 9.21 2.78 -4.33
C LEU A 108 9.58 1.99 -5.60
N PHE A 109 8.62 1.38 -6.29
CA PHE A 109 8.91 0.48 -7.41
C PHE A 109 8.82 1.13 -8.79
N LYS A 110 8.17 2.29 -8.92
CA LYS A 110 8.13 3.03 -10.19
C LYS A 110 9.00 4.27 -10.14
N PHE A 111 8.88 5.12 -9.13
CA PHE A 111 9.61 6.39 -9.12
C PHE A 111 11.08 6.18 -8.72
N LEU A 112 11.32 5.61 -7.54
CA LEU A 112 12.65 5.47 -6.97
C LEU A 112 13.56 4.57 -7.83
N THR A 113 13.09 3.38 -8.18
CA THR A 113 13.82 2.45 -9.07
C THR A 113 14.14 3.05 -10.44
N ASN A 114 13.21 3.77 -11.08
CA ASN A 114 13.48 4.41 -12.38
C ASN A 114 14.46 5.58 -12.27
N TRP A 115 14.53 6.23 -11.12
CA TRP A 115 15.49 7.31 -10.91
C TRP A 115 16.92 6.77 -10.76
N ILE A 116 17.06 5.59 -10.15
CA ILE A 116 18.33 4.99 -9.74
C ILE A 116 18.86 4.01 -10.80
N ASP A 117 18.00 3.11 -11.27
CA ASP A 117 18.36 2.10 -12.26
C ASP A 117 17.96 2.54 -13.66
N LYS A 118 18.98 2.85 -14.46
CA LYS A 118 18.81 3.24 -15.86
C LYS A 118 18.16 2.14 -16.70
N ARG A 119 18.34 0.86 -16.36
CA ARG A 119 17.70 -0.27 -17.06
C ARG A 119 16.20 -0.28 -16.81
N SER A 120 15.80 -0.13 -15.55
CA SER A 120 14.39 0.03 -15.17
C SER A 120 13.76 1.25 -15.84
N ARG A 121 14.44 2.39 -15.86
CA ARG A 121 14.00 3.60 -16.57
C ARG A 121 13.80 3.35 -18.07
N LEU A 122 14.74 2.68 -18.71
CA LEU A 122 14.66 2.33 -20.13
C LEU A 122 13.44 1.45 -20.41
N LYS A 123 13.19 0.45 -19.56
CA LYS A 123 12.00 -0.42 -19.66
C LYS A 123 10.71 0.38 -19.52
N SER A 124 10.61 1.24 -18.50
CA SER A 124 9.45 2.11 -18.28
C SER A 124 9.17 3.02 -19.49
N ILE A 125 10.20 3.64 -20.07
CA ILE A 125 10.03 4.51 -21.24
C ILE A 125 9.65 3.70 -22.49
N LYS A 126 10.18 2.47 -22.67
CA LYS A 126 9.77 1.56 -23.76
C LYS A 126 8.30 1.14 -23.62
N GLU A 127 7.80 0.94 -22.41
CA GLU A 127 6.38 0.67 -22.14
C GLU A 127 5.50 1.89 -22.45
N GLU A 128 5.90 3.09 -22.00
CA GLU A 128 5.21 4.34 -22.34
C GLU A 128 5.17 4.59 -23.86
N LEU A 129 6.26 4.26 -24.58
CA LEU A 129 6.30 4.36 -26.04
C LEU A 129 5.26 3.44 -26.69
N LYS A 130 5.14 2.19 -26.22
CA LYS A 130 4.12 1.25 -26.70
C LYS A 130 2.71 1.78 -26.45
N GLU A 131 2.45 2.36 -25.29
CA GLU A 131 1.15 2.98 -24.99
C GLU A 131 0.85 4.17 -25.90
N LEU A 132 1.82 5.04 -26.15
CA LEU A 132 1.65 6.18 -27.06
C LEU A 132 1.38 5.72 -28.50
N GLN A 133 2.09 4.69 -28.97
CA GLN A 133 1.87 4.10 -30.29
C GLN A 133 0.46 3.50 -30.39
N PHE A 134 0.02 2.76 -29.37
CA PHE A 134 -1.34 2.22 -29.31
C PHE A 134 -2.42 3.31 -29.25
N ASN A 135 -2.21 4.36 -28.45
CA ASN A 135 -3.12 5.50 -28.41
C ASN A 135 -3.21 6.19 -29.77
N LYS A 136 -2.10 6.29 -30.51
CA LYS A 136 -2.10 6.84 -31.87
C LYS A 136 -2.95 6.02 -32.83
N THR A 137 -2.92 4.68 -32.74
CA THR A 137 -3.71 3.81 -33.63
C THR A 137 -5.22 3.90 -33.41
N ILE A 138 -5.66 4.40 -32.25
CA ILE A 138 -7.07 4.49 -31.88
C ILE A 138 -7.60 5.93 -31.98
N GLU A 139 -6.71 6.92 -31.95
CA GLU A 139 -7.10 8.33 -32.04
C GLU A 139 -7.52 8.71 -33.46
N ILE A 140 -8.60 9.48 -33.58
CA ILE A 140 -9.18 9.93 -34.85
C ILE A 140 -8.89 11.42 -35.10
N ASP A 141 -8.68 12.18 -34.03
CA ASP A 141 -8.42 13.63 -34.09
C ASP A 141 -6.98 13.93 -34.56
N LEU A 142 -6.86 14.56 -35.73
CA LEU A 142 -5.59 14.98 -36.36
C LEU A 142 -4.70 15.83 -35.45
N ASN A 143 -5.28 16.74 -34.65
CA ASN A 143 -4.52 17.58 -33.73
C ASN A 143 -3.91 16.76 -32.58
N ARG A 144 -4.62 15.73 -32.12
CA ARG A 144 -4.10 14.80 -31.10
C ARG A 144 -3.09 13.83 -31.69
N ILE A 145 -3.29 13.37 -32.92
CA ILE A 145 -2.34 12.50 -33.63
C ILE A 145 -0.98 13.20 -33.80
N THR A 146 -0.97 14.46 -34.23
CA THR A 146 0.28 15.24 -34.38
C THR A 146 0.99 15.46 -33.04
N LYS A 147 0.24 15.70 -31.94
CA LYS A 147 0.79 15.77 -30.58
C LYS A 147 1.40 14.44 -30.14
N LEU A 148 0.72 13.33 -30.42
CA LEU A 148 1.22 11.98 -30.12
C LEU A 148 2.51 11.68 -30.90
N ASP A 149 2.61 12.10 -32.17
CA ASP A 149 3.82 11.91 -32.98
C ASP A 149 5.03 12.66 -32.44
N ARG A 150 4.85 13.91 -32.00
CA ARG A 150 5.92 14.65 -31.31
C ARG A 150 6.39 13.92 -30.06
N ASN A 151 5.46 13.43 -29.24
CA ASN A 151 5.78 12.68 -28.03
C ASN A 151 6.51 11.36 -28.34
N ILE A 152 6.07 10.62 -29.35
CA ILE A 152 6.70 9.37 -29.81
C ILE A 152 8.13 9.64 -30.26
N LYS A 153 8.37 10.67 -31.08
CA LYS A 153 9.71 11.05 -31.56
C LYS A 153 10.63 11.40 -30.38
N TRP A 154 10.15 12.20 -29.45
CA TRP A 154 10.91 12.58 -28.26
C TRP A 154 11.26 11.37 -27.38
N ARG A 155 10.29 10.48 -27.12
CA ARG A 155 10.53 9.24 -26.36
C ARG A 155 11.51 8.30 -27.05
N LYS A 156 11.47 8.16 -28.39
CA LYS A 156 12.46 7.38 -29.16
C LYS A 156 13.88 7.93 -28.98
N ALA A 157 14.06 9.24 -29.09
CA ALA A 157 15.36 9.87 -28.88
C ALA A 157 15.89 9.66 -27.44
N GLN A 158 15.01 9.73 -26.44
CA GLN A 158 15.37 9.42 -25.05
C GLN A 158 15.81 7.97 -24.86
N ILE A 159 15.10 7.01 -25.48
CA ILE A 159 15.45 5.59 -25.44
C ILE A 159 16.84 5.38 -25.99
N GLU A 160 17.15 5.93 -27.17
CA GLU A 160 18.47 5.78 -27.79
C GLU A 160 19.61 6.28 -26.89
N LYS A 161 19.43 7.47 -26.29
CA LYS A 161 20.42 8.04 -25.37
C LYS A 161 20.62 7.16 -24.13
N LEU A 162 19.53 6.63 -23.56
CA LEU A 162 19.59 5.78 -22.38
C LEU A 162 20.15 4.38 -22.68
N ASP A 163 19.86 3.81 -23.84
CA ASP A 163 20.38 2.50 -24.27
C ASP A 163 21.91 2.53 -24.34
N LYS A 164 22.47 3.59 -24.93
CA LYS A 164 23.92 3.85 -24.95
C LYS A 164 24.50 3.92 -23.54
N GLN A 165 23.85 4.64 -22.62
CA GLN A 165 24.32 4.75 -21.23
C GLN A 165 24.24 3.43 -20.45
N VAL A 166 23.22 2.60 -20.72
CA VAL A 166 23.04 1.30 -20.08
C VAL A 166 24.12 0.33 -20.53
N ALA A 167 24.44 0.29 -21.83
CA ALA A 167 25.47 -0.57 -22.41
C ALA A 167 26.85 -0.36 -21.77
N HIS A 168 27.19 0.88 -21.39
CA HIS A 168 28.45 1.22 -20.72
C HIS A 168 28.41 1.11 -19.19
N SER A 169 27.26 0.86 -18.57
CA SER A 169 27.14 0.83 -17.11
C SER A 169 27.44 -0.55 -16.52
N LYS A 170 28.53 -0.65 -15.75
CA LYS A 170 28.94 -1.83 -14.95
C LYS A 170 28.43 -1.80 -13.50
N ILE A 171 27.59 -0.81 -13.15
CA ILE A 171 27.14 -0.58 -11.77
C ILE A 171 26.29 -1.76 -11.27
N ASN A 172 26.63 -2.28 -10.09
CA ASN A 172 25.87 -3.30 -9.38
C ASN A 172 24.63 -2.65 -8.72
N SER A 173 23.61 -2.37 -9.54
CA SER A 173 22.43 -1.57 -9.18
C SER A 173 21.67 -2.11 -7.98
N GLU A 174 21.67 -3.43 -7.78
CA GLU A 174 20.97 -4.08 -6.67
C GLU A 174 21.52 -3.71 -5.30
N LYS A 175 22.85 -3.58 -5.16
CA LYS A 175 23.46 -3.20 -3.88
C LYS A 175 23.07 -1.77 -3.49
N MET A 176 23.10 -0.86 -4.46
CA MET A 176 22.73 0.54 -4.28
C MET A 176 21.24 0.69 -3.98
N LEU A 177 20.38 0.01 -4.74
CA LEU A 177 18.94 -0.03 -4.48
C LEU A 177 18.63 -0.57 -3.08
N GLY A 178 19.32 -1.63 -2.63
CA GLY A 178 19.12 -2.17 -1.29
C GLY A 178 19.38 -1.15 -0.18
N TRP A 179 20.43 -0.32 -0.30
CA TRP A 179 20.68 0.75 0.67
C TRP A 179 19.60 1.84 0.63
N ILE A 180 19.17 2.22 -0.57
CA ILE A 180 18.13 3.24 -0.73
C ILE A 180 16.80 2.75 -0.15
N TYR A 181 16.42 1.48 -0.37
CA TYR A 181 15.24 0.89 0.25
C TYR A 181 15.33 0.86 1.77
N LEU A 182 16.52 0.60 2.34
CA LEU A 182 16.74 0.69 3.78
C LEU A 182 16.51 2.11 4.29
N PHE A 183 17.20 3.11 3.72
CA PHE A 183 17.09 4.50 4.19
C PHE A 183 15.69 5.08 4.00
N THR A 184 15.02 4.78 2.89
CA THR A 184 13.64 5.22 2.66
C THR A 184 12.67 4.59 3.65
N THR A 185 12.83 3.30 3.98
CA THR A 185 11.97 2.67 4.98
C THR A 185 12.24 3.22 6.37
N TRP A 186 13.50 3.44 6.74
CA TRP A 186 13.88 4.09 8.00
C TRP A 186 13.33 5.51 8.12
N PHE A 187 13.35 6.28 7.03
CA PHE A 187 12.75 7.61 7.00
C PHE A 187 11.26 7.55 7.36
N PHE A 188 10.50 6.62 6.77
CA PHE A 188 9.07 6.48 7.11
C PHE A 188 8.84 6.00 8.54
N ILE A 189 9.65 5.06 9.05
CA ILE A 189 9.60 4.61 10.46
C ILE A 189 9.86 5.80 11.40
N GLY A 190 10.93 6.57 11.15
CA GLY A 190 11.28 7.74 11.94
C GLY A 190 10.16 8.78 11.94
N LEU A 191 9.66 9.13 10.75
CA LEU A 191 8.56 10.09 10.59
C LEU A 191 7.32 9.66 11.38
N ALA A 192 6.91 8.40 11.28
CA ALA A 192 5.76 7.89 12.00
C ALA A 192 5.97 7.86 13.53
N ALA A 193 7.16 7.47 13.98
CA ALA A 193 7.50 7.49 15.39
C ALA A 193 7.46 8.92 15.94
N THR A 194 8.04 9.89 15.22
CA THR A 194 8.01 11.31 15.58
C THR A 194 6.57 11.83 15.66
N ILE A 195 5.75 11.60 14.63
CA ILE A 195 4.34 12.03 14.62
C ILE A 195 3.58 11.49 15.83
N ASN A 196 3.72 10.19 16.14
CA ASN A 196 3.03 9.57 17.27
C ASN A 196 3.54 10.11 18.62
N ILE A 197 4.85 10.29 18.78
CA ILE A 197 5.44 10.82 20.02
C ILE A 197 5.04 12.28 20.23
N THR A 198 5.08 13.12 19.20
CA THR A 198 4.63 14.52 19.28
C THR A 198 3.18 14.60 19.71
N VAL A 199 2.30 13.74 19.19
CA VAL A 199 0.90 13.71 19.65
C VAL A 199 0.78 13.31 21.12
N ILE A 200 1.56 12.33 21.59
CA ILE A 200 1.54 11.94 23.01
C ILE A 200 2.01 13.09 23.92
N LEU A 201 3.00 13.88 23.48
CA LEU A 201 3.61 14.93 24.30
C LEU A 201 2.85 16.25 24.27
N GLU A 202 2.34 16.67 23.11
CA GLU A 202 1.80 18.01 22.90
C GLU A 202 0.27 18.07 22.84
N VAL A 203 -0.38 16.96 22.46
CA VAL A 203 -1.84 16.95 22.20
C VAL A 203 -2.62 16.29 23.32
N ILE A 204 -2.03 15.33 24.04
CA ILE A 204 -2.73 14.56 25.07
C ILE A 204 -2.40 15.11 26.46
N ASP A 205 -3.42 15.60 27.17
CA ASP A 205 -3.27 16.09 28.54
C ASP A 205 -2.88 14.96 29.52
N PRO A 206 -1.88 15.16 30.40
CA PRO A 206 -1.41 14.13 31.33
C PRO A 206 -2.50 13.52 32.23
N SER A 207 -3.51 14.32 32.61
CA SER A 207 -4.62 13.88 33.46
C SER A 207 -5.54 12.86 32.78
N THR A 208 -5.57 12.81 31.44
CA THR A 208 -6.42 11.89 30.69
C THR A 208 -5.89 10.45 30.66
N PHE A 209 -4.61 10.24 31.00
CA PHE A 209 -4.01 8.91 31.04
C PHE A 209 -4.61 8.02 32.13
N GLU A 210 -5.12 8.59 33.22
CA GLU A 210 -5.72 7.84 34.33
C GLU A 210 -6.95 7.02 33.91
N LYS A 211 -7.69 7.51 32.91
CA LYS A 211 -8.86 6.84 32.33
C LYS A 211 -8.51 5.83 31.24
N SER A 212 -7.28 5.87 30.72
CA SER A 212 -6.83 5.01 29.63
C SER A 212 -6.32 3.66 30.17
N LEU A 213 -6.24 2.66 29.29
CA LEU A 213 -5.65 1.35 29.64
C LEU A 213 -4.19 1.48 30.12
N LEU A 214 -3.47 2.48 29.62
CA LEU A 214 -2.09 2.75 29.98
C LEU A 214 -2.05 4.00 30.86
N LYS A 215 -2.11 3.79 32.17
CA LYS A 215 -2.23 4.84 33.21
C LYS A 215 -1.07 5.86 33.26
N SER A 216 -0.05 5.73 32.43
CA SER A 216 1.13 6.60 32.44
C SER A 216 1.56 6.97 31.02
N GLN A 217 1.70 8.27 30.79
CA GLN A 217 2.21 8.85 29.54
C GLN A 217 3.58 8.30 29.17
N ILE A 218 4.47 8.18 30.16
CA ILE A 218 5.84 7.64 29.98
C ILE A 218 5.78 6.19 29.48
N ASN A 219 4.87 5.38 30.04
CA ASN A 219 4.73 3.99 29.62
C ASN A 219 4.27 3.90 28.16
N VAL A 220 3.36 4.77 27.72
CA VAL A 220 2.91 4.82 26.31
C VAL A 220 4.08 5.20 25.38
N ILE A 221 4.88 6.19 25.76
CA ILE A 221 6.05 6.62 24.98
C ILE A 221 7.07 5.49 24.85
N ILE A 222 7.46 4.87 25.98
CA ILE A 222 8.44 3.78 26.00
C ILE A 222 7.96 2.64 25.13
N LEU A 223 6.72 2.19 25.32
CA LEU A 223 6.20 1.01 24.64
C LEU A 223 6.04 1.23 23.13
N THR A 224 5.57 2.42 22.73
CA THR A 224 5.47 2.82 21.32
C THR A 224 6.85 2.93 20.68
N SER A 225 7.82 3.53 21.39
CA SER A 225 9.20 3.70 20.91
C SER A 225 9.91 2.36 20.75
N VAL A 226 9.79 1.46 21.73
CA VAL A 226 10.33 0.09 21.65
C VAL A 226 9.78 -0.63 20.43
N GLY A 227 8.48 -0.48 20.16
CA GLY A 227 7.84 -1.01 18.96
C GLY A 227 8.52 -0.54 17.66
N PHE A 228 8.66 0.76 17.45
CA PHE A 228 9.29 1.30 16.24
C PHE A 228 10.80 1.02 16.15
N VAL A 229 11.53 1.07 17.28
CA VAL A 229 12.95 0.72 17.34
C VAL A 229 13.17 -0.75 16.97
N SER A 230 12.29 -1.66 17.41
CA SER A 230 12.38 -3.07 17.02
C SER A 230 12.28 -3.27 15.50
N ILE A 231 11.40 -2.53 14.83
CA ILE A 231 11.21 -2.57 13.36
C ILE A 231 12.46 -1.99 12.68
N PHE A 232 13.01 -0.89 13.22
CA PHE A 232 14.21 -0.25 12.70
C PHE A 232 15.42 -1.20 12.71
N ILE A 233 15.66 -1.87 13.84
CA ILE A 233 16.73 -2.87 14.02
C ILE A 233 16.49 -4.08 13.10
N PHE A 234 15.23 -4.55 13.01
CA PHE A 234 14.88 -5.67 12.13
C PHE A 234 15.24 -5.37 10.67
N ILE A 235 14.93 -4.19 10.15
CA ILE A 235 15.26 -3.80 8.77
C ILE A 235 16.77 -3.76 8.54
N LEU A 236 17.54 -3.26 9.52
CA LEU A 236 18.99 -3.28 9.45
C LEU A 236 19.51 -4.70 9.27
N PHE A 237 19.05 -5.62 10.12
CA PHE A 237 19.47 -7.00 10.07
C PHE A 237 19.01 -7.70 8.77
N ALA A 238 17.77 -7.43 8.35
CA ALA A 238 17.20 -7.98 7.12
C ALA A 238 18.00 -7.55 5.89
N ARG A 239 18.53 -6.32 5.86
CA ARG A 239 19.35 -5.83 4.75
C ARG A 239 20.61 -6.66 4.51
N PHE A 240 21.23 -7.15 5.58
CA PHE A 240 22.46 -7.94 5.51
C PHE A 240 22.20 -9.43 5.34
N LYS A 241 21.11 -9.96 5.93
CA LYS A 241 20.81 -11.40 5.90
C LYS A 241 19.99 -11.84 4.69
N MET A 242 19.21 -10.96 4.07
CA MET A 242 18.29 -11.31 2.99
C MET A 242 18.78 -10.87 1.61
N LYS A 243 18.39 -11.63 0.57
CA LYS A 243 18.58 -11.22 -0.83
C LYS A 243 17.75 -9.97 -1.14
N PHE A 244 18.24 -9.14 -2.08
CA PHE A 244 17.59 -7.87 -2.45
C PHE A 244 16.12 -8.02 -2.84
N GLU A 245 15.75 -9.06 -3.59
CA GLU A 245 14.36 -9.33 -3.98
C GLU A 245 13.43 -9.47 -2.76
N LYS A 246 13.85 -10.23 -1.74
CA LYS A 246 13.05 -10.42 -0.52
C LYS A 246 13.05 -9.16 0.34
N PHE A 247 14.21 -8.52 0.47
CA PHE A 247 14.39 -7.32 1.26
C PHE A 247 13.54 -6.15 0.75
N SER A 248 13.55 -5.90 -0.57
CA SER A 248 12.77 -4.82 -1.19
C SER A 248 11.26 -4.99 -1.01
N ILE A 249 10.76 -6.23 -1.05
CA ILE A 249 9.36 -6.55 -0.73
C ILE A 249 9.04 -6.24 0.73
N ILE A 250 9.85 -6.73 1.68
CA ILE A 250 9.64 -6.52 3.12
C ILE A 250 9.72 -5.03 3.47
N GLY A 251 10.74 -4.33 2.98
CA GLY A 251 10.91 -2.89 3.20
C GLY A 251 9.73 -2.08 2.66
N ALA A 252 9.20 -2.45 1.49
CA ALA A 252 8.01 -1.80 0.95
C ALA A 252 6.75 -2.08 1.79
N ILE A 253 6.58 -3.32 2.28
CA ILE A 253 5.45 -3.67 3.15
C ILE A 253 5.49 -2.88 4.45
N ILE A 254 6.66 -2.81 5.08
CA ILE A 254 6.85 -2.02 6.30
C ILE A 254 6.60 -0.53 6.01
N SER A 255 7.17 0.00 4.93
CA SER A 255 7.01 1.41 4.55
C SER A 255 5.53 1.80 4.45
N PHE A 256 4.72 1.07 3.69
CA PHE A 256 3.31 1.42 3.59
C PHE A 256 2.54 1.14 4.87
N SER A 257 2.90 0.09 5.63
CA SER A 257 2.20 -0.24 6.87
C SER A 257 2.41 0.88 7.88
N VAL A 258 3.63 1.38 8.02
CA VAL A 258 3.96 2.48 8.92
C VAL A 258 3.18 3.76 8.56
N ILE A 259 3.21 4.16 7.29
CA ILE A 259 2.47 5.35 6.82
C ILE A 259 0.97 5.18 7.05
N LEU A 260 0.45 3.99 6.74
CA LEU A 260 -0.96 3.67 6.87
C LEU A 260 -1.42 3.74 8.33
N GLU A 261 -0.70 3.09 9.25
CA GLU A 261 -1.04 3.10 10.67
C GLU A 261 -0.98 4.54 11.22
N SER A 262 0.02 5.35 10.84
CA SER A 262 0.07 6.77 11.23
C SER A 262 -1.16 7.56 10.79
N VAL A 263 -1.69 7.33 9.59
CA VAL A 263 -2.92 7.99 9.13
C VAL A 263 -4.15 7.43 9.85
N GLN A 264 -4.19 6.11 10.07
CA GLN A 264 -5.37 5.44 10.61
C GLN A 264 -5.58 5.67 12.10
N VAL A 265 -4.53 5.86 12.89
CA VAL A 265 -4.62 6.10 14.33
C VAL A 265 -5.61 7.22 14.65
N TYR A 266 -5.53 8.35 13.95
CA TYR A 266 -6.39 9.51 14.18
C TYR A 266 -7.81 9.31 13.66
N LEU A 267 -7.95 8.75 12.46
CA LEU A 267 -9.25 8.53 11.82
C LEU A 267 -10.07 7.48 12.58
N LEU A 268 -9.42 6.41 13.05
CA LEU A 268 -10.07 5.37 13.83
C LEU A 268 -10.44 5.89 15.22
N ALA A 269 -9.57 6.63 15.91
CA ALA A 269 -9.90 7.22 17.20
C ALA A 269 -11.13 8.14 17.12
N TYR A 270 -11.18 9.00 16.09
CA TYR A 270 -12.33 9.89 15.85
C TYR A 270 -13.59 9.11 15.48
N THR A 271 -13.46 8.07 14.67
CA THR A 271 -14.62 7.27 14.27
C THR A 271 -15.16 6.46 15.44
N ASP A 272 -14.27 5.84 16.23
CA ASP A 272 -14.62 5.06 17.42
C ASP A 272 -15.31 5.93 18.47
N SER A 273 -14.88 7.19 18.66
CA SER A 273 -15.54 8.07 19.62
C SER A 273 -16.97 8.42 19.21
N ASN A 274 -17.21 8.63 17.91
CA ASN A 274 -18.54 8.97 17.41
C ASN A 274 -19.50 7.77 17.39
N VAL A 275 -18.98 6.58 17.05
CA VAL A 275 -19.81 5.41 16.81
C VAL A 275 -19.98 4.55 18.06
N LEU A 276 -18.89 4.27 18.75
CA LEU A 276 -18.87 3.39 19.92
C LEU A 276 -19.08 4.17 21.23
N ARG A 277 -19.22 5.51 21.16
CA ARG A 277 -19.33 6.42 22.31
C ARG A 277 -18.17 6.28 23.30
N LEU A 278 -17.01 5.90 22.79
CA LEU A 278 -15.77 5.86 23.57
C LEU A 278 -15.22 7.28 23.73
N GLU A 279 -14.55 7.56 24.85
CA GLU A 279 -13.79 8.79 24.97
C GLU A 279 -12.66 8.80 23.91
N PHE A 280 -12.55 9.91 23.17
CA PHE A 280 -11.61 10.04 22.06
C PHE A 280 -10.16 9.79 22.48
N VAL A 281 -9.74 10.34 23.62
CA VAL A 281 -8.34 10.28 24.06
C VAL A 281 -7.90 8.86 24.45
N PRO A 282 -8.64 8.09 25.26
CA PRO A 282 -8.35 6.67 25.47
C PRO A 282 -8.29 5.84 24.18
N ALA A 283 -9.22 6.08 23.24
CA ALA A 283 -9.21 5.40 21.94
C ALA A 283 -7.95 5.76 21.13
N LEU A 284 -7.56 7.04 21.13
CA LEU A 284 -6.34 7.51 20.48
C LEU A 284 -5.08 6.85 21.08
N ILE A 285 -4.97 6.81 22.40
CA ILE A 285 -3.85 6.16 23.10
C ILE A 285 -3.75 4.67 22.71
N GLN A 286 -4.88 3.97 22.68
CA GLN A 286 -4.94 2.56 22.27
C GLN A 286 -4.45 2.37 20.83
N HIS A 287 -4.89 3.22 19.89
CA HIS A 287 -4.45 3.13 18.50
C HIS A 287 -2.96 3.48 18.35
N ILE A 288 -2.45 4.51 19.03
CA ILE A 288 -1.03 4.87 19.00
C ILE A 288 -0.16 3.71 19.52
N PHE A 289 -0.53 3.16 20.68
CA PHE A 289 0.19 2.05 21.28
C PHE A 289 0.19 0.79 20.39
N THR A 290 -0.94 0.48 19.77
CA THR A 290 -1.06 -0.74 18.94
C THR A 290 -0.48 -0.57 17.53
N ALA A 291 -0.15 0.64 17.08
CA ALA A 291 0.35 0.90 15.73
C ALA A 291 1.63 0.10 15.38
N PRO A 292 2.71 0.06 16.18
CA PRO A 292 3.89 -0.75 15.87
C PRO A 292 3.58 -2.26 15.80
N ILE A 293 2.65 -2.73 16.64
CA ILE A 293 2.22 -4.13 16.66
C ILE A 293 1.48 -4.47 15.36
N LYS A 294 0.58 -3.59 14.91
CA LYS A 294 -0.13 -3.74 13.63
C LYS A 294 0.84 -3.71 12.44
N VAL A 295 1.91 -2.92 12.49
CA VAL A 295 2.95 -2.95 11.44
C VAL A 295 3.62 -4.33 11.36
N TRP A 296 4.00 -4.92 12.50
CA TRP A 296 4.55 -6.29 12.54
C TRP A 296 3.57 -7.32 11.99
N PHE A 297 2.32 -7.27 12.45
CA PHE A 297 1.25 -8.16 11.99
C PHE A 297 1.04 -8.06 10.48
N ASN A 298 0.89 -6.83 9.96
CA ASN A 298 0.76 -6.55 8.53
C ASN A 298 1.96 -7.10 7.76
N MET A 299 3.19 -6.87 8.24
CA MET A 299 4.41 -7.36 7.59
C MET A 299 4.40 -8.88 7.43
N VAL A 300 4.14 -9.61 8.51
CA VAL A 300 4.11 -11.07 8.50
C VAL A 300 3.02 -11.58 7.54
N VAL A 301 1.78 -11.15 7.74
CA VAL A 301 0.64 -11.69 6.99
C VAL A 301 0.72 -11.36 5.50
N ILE A 302 1.07 -10.12 5.16
CA ILE A 302 1.17 -9.68 3.77
C ILE A 302 2.35 -10.36 3.08
N TYR A 303 3.50 -10.52 3.75
CA TYR A 303 4.64 -11.20 3.16
C TYR A 303 4.34 -12.67 2.81
N PHE A 304 3.72 -13.40 3.73
CA PHE A 304 3.33 -14.80 3.47
C PHE A 304 2.24 -14.90 2.40
N SER A 305 1.24 -14.01 2.42
CA SER A 305 0.20 -13.95 1.39
C SER A 305 0.81 -13.68 0.01
N TRP A 306 1.74 -12.72 -0.08
CA TRP A 306 2.46 -12.42 -1.31
C TRP A 306 3.27 -13.61 -1.82
N LYS A 307 3.94 -14.35 -0.92
CA LYS A 307 4.70 -15.54 -1.30
C LYS A 307 3.82 -16.60 -1.98
N VAL A 308 2.60 -16.82 -1.45
CA VAL A 308 1.62 -17.74 -2.04
C VAL A 308 1.12 -17.23 -3.39
N ILE A 309 0.70 -15.96 -3.45
CA ILE A 309 0.17 -15.36 -4.69
C ILE A 309 1.23 -15.33 -5.79
N ASN A 310 2.45 -14.89 -5.48
CA ASN A 310 3.54 -14.81 -6.44
C ASN A 310 3.95 -16.20 -6.97
N TYR A 311 3.89 -17.23 -6.13
CA TYR A 311 4.08 -18.61 -6.57
C TYR A 311 3.03 -19.03 -7.61
N LEU A 312 1.74 -18.76 -7.34
CA LEU A 312 0.65 -19.07 -8.27
C LEU A 312 0.75 -18.28 -9.59
N LEU A 313 1.06 -16.99 -9.51
CA LEU A 313 1.21 -16.13 -10.70
C LEU A 313 2.37 -16.57 -11.59
N ASN A 314 3.50 -16.96 -11.01
CA ASN A 314 4.66 -17.39 -11.80
C ASN A 314 4.53 -18.82 -12.33
N ARG A 315 3.79 -19.71 -11.63
CA ARG A 315 3.46 -21.04 -12.16
C ARG A 315 2.58 -20.97 -13.41
N ASN A 316 1.70 -19.97 -13.50
CA ASN A 316 0.84 -19.80 -14.67
C ASN A 316 1.52 -19.08 -15.84
N LYS A 317 2.73 -18.52 -15.68
CA LYS A 317 3.49 -17.97 -16.83
C LYS A 317 4.01 -19.04 -17.79
N SER A 318 4.19 -20.28 -17.33
CA SER A 318 4.55 -21.42 -18.19
C SER A 318 3.34 -22.08 -18.86
N ILE A 319 2.13 -21.73 -18.42
CA ILE A 319 0.88 -22.18 -19.05
C ILE A 319 0.43 -21.04 -19.96
N ASN A 320 1.08 -20.93 -21.12
CA ASN A 320 0.52 -20.15 -22.22
C ASN A 320 -0.78 -20.85 -22.66
N LEU A 321 -1.92 -20.23 -22.37
CA LEU A 321 -3.19 -20.44 -23.06
C LEU A 321 -3.40 -19.25 -23.99
#